data_AF-A0A8S3GIT3-F1
#
_entry.id   AF-A0A8S3GIT3-F1
#
_cell.length_a   1.000
_cell.length_b   1.000
_cell.length_c   1.000
_cell.angle_alpha   90.00
_cell.angle_beta   90.00
_cell.angle_gamma   90.00
#
_symmetry.space_group_name_H-M   'P 1'
#
loop_
_entity.id
_entity.type
_entity.pdbx_description
1 polymer ?
#
loop_
_entity_poly.entity_id
_entity_poly.type
_entity_poly.pdbx_seq_one_letter_code
_entity_poly.pdbx_strand_id
1 'polypeptide(L)'
;MDAFVSQPTPHCHAPQPDRVPAIQLKNEIKARAATTDESTSTIIHSVLRTYPLSAAGQLPKNESLMLMIPRQRTTETVDADGRLPEKLRKTYRHEDFILHEDKKLIIFTTKTNLSIPKQNKHWFADGTFKVCPDDYYQL
;
A
#
# COMPACT_ATOMS: atom_id res chain seq x y z
N MET A 1 -23.24 23.85 3.09
CA MET A 1 -22.95 23.13 4.35
C MET A 1 -22.98 21.66 4.00
N ASP A 2 -21.82 21.05 3.80
CA ASP A 2 -21.72 19.64 3.43
C ASP A 2 -21.91 18.81 4.70
N ALA A 3 -23.12 18.27 4.87
CA ALA A 3 -23.43 17.39 5.98
C ALA A 3 -22.76 16.03 5.71
N PHE A 4 -21.88 15.59 6.60
CA PHE A 4 -21.39 14.21 6.61
C PHE A 4 -22.59 13.28 6.90
N VAL A 5 -23.04 12.52 5.90
CA VAL A 5 -24.25 11.70 5.97
C VAL A 5 -24.05 10.41 6.78
N SER A 6 -22.80 9.97 7.00
CA SER A 6 -22.52 8.77 7.79
C SER A 6 -21.61 9.08 8.98
N GLN A 7 -22.04 8.63 10.16
CA GLN A 7 -21.14 8.54 11.31
C GLN A 7 -20.13 7.41 11.08
N PRO A 8 -18.88 7.54 11.57
CA PRO A 8 -17.92 6.44 11.51
C PRO A 8 -18.51 5.17 12.11
N THR A 9 -18.45 4.08 11.36
CA THR A 9 -18.93 2.79 11.85
C THR A 9 -18.14 2.41 13.11
N PRO A 10 -18.81 2.00 14.21
CA PRO A 10 -18.11 1.52 15.39
C PRO A 10 -17.23 0.33 14.99
N HIS A 11 -16.00 0.29 15.51
CA HIS A 11 -15.08 -0.80 15.25
C HIS A 11 -15.70 -2.14 15.69
N CYS A 12 -15.75 -3.12 14.78
CA CYS A 12 -16.28 -4.45 15.07
C CYS A 12 -15.33 -5.34 15.91
N HIS A 13 -14.19 -4.81 16.33
CA HIS A 13 -13.19 -5.53 17.13
C HIS A 13 -12.39 -4.57 18.01
N ALA A 14 -11.79 -5.11 19.06
CA ALA A 14 -10.85 -4.36 19.90
C ALA A 14 -9.56 -4.01 19.12
N PRO A 15 -8.82 -2.97 19.53
CA PRO A 15 -7.49 -2.68 19.00
C PRO A 15 -6.52 -3.85 19.19
N GLN A 16 -5.62 -4.05 18.23
CA GLN A 16 -4.58 -5.09 18.28
C GLN A 16 -3.19 -4.44 18.34
N PRO A 17 -2.73 -4.02 19.54
CA PRO A 17 -1.48 -3.27 19.70
C PRO A 17 -0.26 -4.04 19.20
N ASP A 18 -0.26 -5.36 19.34
CA ASP A 18 0.85 -6.23 18.92
C ASP A 18 1.11 -6.20 17.40
N ARG A 19 0.13 -5.75 16.60
CA ARG A 19 0.30 -5.58 15.15
C ARG A 19 1.16 -4.37 14.79
N VAL A 20 1.18 -3.34 15.65
CA VAL A 20 1.89 -2.09 15.37
C VAL A 20 3.39 -2.34 15.21
N PRO A 21 4.07 -3.07 16.11
CA PRO A 21 5.48 -3.43 15.92
C PRO A 21 5.74 -4.21 14.63
N ALA A 22 4.84 -5.10 14.22
CA ALA A 22 4.99 -5.87 12.99
C ALA A 22 4.88 -5.00 11.72
N ILE A 23 4.05 -3.94 11.75
CA ILE A 23 3.96 -2.95 10.67
C ILE A 23 5.25 -2.12 10.63
N GLN A 24 5.68 -1.59 11.77
CA GLN A 24 6.91 -0.80 11.89
C GLN A 24 8.14 -1.58 11.40
N LEU A 25 8.27 -2.85 11.81
CA LEU A 25 9.32 -3.76 11.35
C LEU A 25 9.38 -3.84 9.82
N LYS A 26 8.23 -4.05 9.16
CA LYS A 26 8.16 -4.15 7.70
C LYS A 26 8.56 -2.85 7.03
N ASN A 27 8.14 -1.71 7.59
CA ASN A 27 8.47 -0.41 7.04
C ASN A 27 9.95 -0.10 7.18
N GLU A 28 10.56 -0.43 8.31
CA GLU A 28 12.00 -0.26 8.51
C GLU A 28 12.81 -1.12 7.52
N ILE A 29 12.40 -2.39 7.33
CA ILE A 29 13.02 -3.27 6.33
C ILE A 29 12.92 -2.66 4.92
N LYS A 30 11.74 -2.15 4.54
CA LYS A 30 11.55 -1.50 3.24
C LYS A 30 12.38 -0.22 3.09
N ALA A 31 12.40 0.62 4.12
CA ALA A 31 13.16 1.86 4.12
C ALA A 31 14.65 1.57 3.94
N ARG A 32 15.23 0.68 4.75
CA ARG A 32 16.64 0.29 4.60
C ARG A 32 16.93 -0.37 3.27
N ALA A 33 16.06 -1.28 2.81
CA ALA A 33 16.24 -1.91 1.50
C ALA A 33 16.23 -0.90 0.34
N ALA A 34 15.53 0.22 0.47
CA ALA A 34 15.48 1.28 -0.54
C ALA A 34 16.67 2.25 -0.47
N THR A 35 17.29 2.43 0.70
CA THR A 35 18.34 3.45 0.90
C THR A 35 19.75 2.88 1.11
N THR A 36 19.89 1.58 1.37
CA THR A 36 21.19 0.95 1.68
C THR A 36 21.47 -0.29 0.83
N ASP A 37 22.76 -0.57 0.61
CA ASP A 37 23.26 -1.77 -0.08
C ASP A 37 23.58 -2.93 0.87
N GLU A 38 23.08 -2.87 2.11
CA GLU A 38 23.35 -3.91 3.12
C GLU A 38 22.84 -5.29 2.68
N SER A 39 23.46 -6.37 3.16
CA SER A 39 22.98 -7.71 2.84
C SER A 39 21.60 -7.96 3.46
N THR A 40 20.80 -8.84 2.83
CA THR A 40 19.48 -9.25 3.35
C THR A 40 19.57 -9.73 4.80
N SER A 41 20.60 -10.53 5.11
CA SER A 41 20.86 -11.05 6.45
C SER A 41 21.14 -9.93 7.45
N THR A 42 22.00 -8.98 7.09
CA THR A 42 22.36 -7.82 7.93
C THR A 42 21.14 -6.99 8.29
N ILE A 43 20.31 -6.65 7.30
CA ILE A 43 19.09 -5.87 7.53
C ILE A 43 18.15 -6.63 8.48
N ILE A 44 17.88 -7.90 8.20
CA ILE A 44 16.94 -8.70 9.03
C ILE A 44 17.45 -8.83 10.46
N HIS A 45 18.71 -9.24 10.66
CA HIS A 45 19.24 -9.39 12.02
C HIS A 45 19.26 -8.09 12.80
N SER A 46 19.56 -6.97 12.14
CA SER A 46 19.55 -5.66 12.79
C SER A 46 18.15 -5.26 13.24
N VAL A 47 17.14 -5.40 12.38
CA VAL A 47 15.75 -4.98 12.68
C VAL A 47 15.10 -5.95 13.67
N LEU A 48 15.37 -7.27 13.58
CA LEU A 48 14.84 -8.24 14.54
C LEU A 48 15.39 -8.06 15.96
N ARG A 49 16.61 -7.53 16.11
CA ARG A 49 17.22 -7.30 17.43
C ARG A 49 16.42 -6.34 18.31
N THR A 50 15.72 -5.38 17.69
CA THR A 50 14.90 -4.38 18.39
C THR A 50 13.43 -4.79 18.47
N TYR A 51 13.04 -5.95 17.92
CA TYR A 51 11.65 -6.38 17.89
C TYR A 51 11.17 -6.85 19.27
N PRO A 52 10.02 -6.34 19.77
CA PRO A 52 9.56 -6.65 21.12
C PRO A 52 9.03 -8.07 21.23
N LEU A 53 9.45 -8.79 22.28
CA LEU A 53 9.01 -10.16 22.56
C LEU A 53 7.48 -10.25 22.78
N SER A 54 6.87 -9.19 23.32
CA SER A 54 5.41 -9.11 23.50
C SER A 54 4.64 -9.20 22.18
N ALA A 55 5.26 -8.81 21.05
CA ALA A 55 4.64 -8.87 19.73
C ALA A 55 5.10 -10.08 18.92
N ALA A 56 5.86 -11.03 19.49
CA ALA A 56 6.42 -12.18 18.78
C ALA A 56 5.37 -12.98 17.98
N GLY A 57 4.13 -13.06 18.48
CA GLY A 57 3.02 -13.73 17.79
C GLY A 57 2.58 -13.06 16.48
N GLN A 58 2.93 -11.79 16.25
CA GLN A 58 2.63 -11.05 15.01
C GLN A 58 3.82 -11.03 14.03
N LEU A 59 4.94 -11.67 14.38
CA LEU A 59 6.13 -11.67 13.55
C LEU A 59 5.89 -12.45 12.24
N PRO A 60 6.14 -11.84 11.06
CA PRO A 60 6.05 -12.57 9.80
C PRO A 60 7.10 -13.68 9.71
N LYS A 61 6.84 -14.67 8.85
CA LYS A 61 7.83 -15.72 8.55
C LYS A 61 9.13 -15.10 8.02
N ASN A 62 10.26 -15.65 8.45
CA ASN A 62 11.58 -15.16 8.05
C ASN A 62 11.76 -15.13 6.53
N GLU A 63 11.27 -16.15 5.81
CA GLU A 63 11.26 -16.18 4.34
C GLU A 63 10.54 -14.98 3.72
N SER A 64 9.41 -14.56 4.31
CA SER A 64 8.66 -13.40 3.84
C SER A 64 9.42 -12.09 4.05
N LEU A 65 10.16 -11.97 5.16
CA LEU A 65 11.04 -10.82 5.42
C LEU A 65 12.23 -10.80 4.44
N MET A 66 12.85 -11.95 4.19
CA MET A 66 13.94 -12.10 3.22
C MET A 66 13.53 -11.71 1.81
N LEU A 67 12.34 -12.11 1.35
CA LEU A 67 11.85 -11.77 0.02
C LEU A 67 11.43 -10.29 -0.12
N MET A 68 11.14 -9.60 0.99
CA MET A 68 10.74 -8.20 0.97
C MET A 68 11.86 -7.29 0.47
N ILE A 69 13.10 -7.56 0.88
CA ILE A 69 14.28 -6.76 0.54
C ILE A 69 14.58 -6.74 -0.97
N PRO A 70 14.75 -7.87 -1.67
CA PRO A 70 15.00 -7.85 -3.10
C PRO A 70 13.81 -7.25 -3.88
N ARG A 71 12.57 -7.52 -3.45
CA ARG A 71 11.37 -6.91 -4.07
C ARG A 71 11.39 -5.38 -3.97
N GLN A 72 11.74 -4.86 -2.80
CA GLN A 72 11.85 -3.42 -2.59
C GLN A 72 12.94 -2.81 -3.46
N ARG A 73 14.09 -3.48 -3.59
CA ARG A 73 15.22 -3.02 -4.44
C ARG A 73 14.91 -3.03 -5.93
N THR A 74 14.08 -3.97 -6.38
CA THR A 74 13.64 -4.05 -7.77
C THR A 74 12.37 -3.24 -8.04
N THR A 75 11.82 -2.56 -7.03
CA THR A 75 10.61 -1.76 -7.20
C THR A 75 10.94 -0.58 -8.09
N GLU A 76 10.10 -0.37 -9.10
CA GLU A 76 10.28 0.77 -9.99
C GLU A 76 9.94 2.06 -9.29
N THR A 77 10.79 3.05 -9.52
CA THR A 77 10.57 4.40 -9.04
C THR A 77 9.63 5.12 -9.98
N VAL A 78 8.83 6.02 -9.42
CA VAL A 78 8.14 7.04 -10.21
C VAL A 78 9.16 7.87 -11.00
N ASP A 79 8.71 8.47 -12.11
CA ASP A 79 9.55 9.37 -12.88
C ASP A 79 9.81 10.70 -12.13
N ALA A 80 10.61 11.59 -12.74
CA ALA A 80 10.97 12.88 -12.14
C ALA A 80 9.76 13.79 -11.85
N ASP A 81 8.63 13.56 -12.55
CA ASP A 81 7.38 14.28 -12.37
C ASP A 81 6.44 13.58 -11.36
N GLY A 82 6.89 12.49 -10.75
CA GLY A 82 6.12 11.68 -9.82
C GLY A 82 5.07 10.77 -10.48
N ARG A 83 5.13 10.60 -11.81
CA ARG A 83 4.20 9.73 -12.54
C ARG A 83 4.67 8.28 -12.52
N LEU A 84 3.70 7.37 -12.63
CA LEU A 84 3.97 5.94 -12.74
C LEU A 84 4.73 5.62 -14.05
N PRO A 85 5.73 4.72 -14.02
CA PRO A 85 6.40 4.20 -15.22
C PRO A 85 5.43 3.69 -16.27
N GLU A 86 5.70 3.93 -17.55
CA GLU A 86 4.81 3.58 -18.68
C GLU A 86 4.32 2.13 -18.65
N LYS A 87 5.18 1.19 -18.27
CA LYS A 87 4.82 -0.23 -18.19
C LYS A 87 3.84 -0.58 -17.06
N LEU A 88 3.71 0.29 -16.05
CA LEU A 88 2.70 0.19 -14.99
C LEU A 88 1.42 0.97 -15.32
N ARG A 89 1.43 1.79 -16.39
CA ARG A 89 0.26 2.57 -16.83
C ARG A 89 -0.70 1.75 -17.70
N LYS A 90 -0.31 0.54 -18.11
CA LYS A 90 -1.08 -0.35 -18.97
C LYS A 90 -1.39 -1.67 -18.29
N THR A 91 -2.54 -2.24 -18.63
CA THR A 91 -2.90 -3.60 -18.23
C THR A 91 -2.04 -4.64 -18.98
N TYR A 92 -2.09 -5.90 -18.53
CA TYR A 92 -1.48 -7.03 -19.26
C TYR A 92 -2.05 -7.24 -20.67
N ARG A 93 -3.20 -6.63 -20.99
CA ARG A 93 -3.81 -6.64 -22.32
C ARG A 93 -3.45 -5.40 -23.15
N HIS A 94 -2.49 -4.61 -22.68
CA HIS A 94 -2.05 -3.36 -23.29
C HIS A 94 -3.12 -2.26 -23.36
N GLU A 95 -4.18 -2.35 -22.56
CA GLU A 95 -5.14 -1.25 -22.38
C GLU A 95 -4.60 -0.21 -21.40
N ASP A 96 -4.82 1.07 -21.67
CA ASP A 96 -4.53 2.15 -20.72
C ASP A 96 -5.33 1.95 -19.43
N PHE A 97 -4.63 1.98 -18.29
CA PHE A 97 -5.19 1.75 -16.96
C PHE A 97 -5.29 3.03 -16.11
N ILE A 98 -4.70 4.13 -16.58
CA ILE A 98 -4.83 5.45 -15.97
C ILE A 98 -5.80 6.26 -16.82
N LEU A 99 -7.02 6.44 -16.33
CA LEU A 99 -8.05 7.20 -17.02
C LEU A 99 -7.83 8.71 -16.86
N HIS A 100 -7.44 9.13 -15.66
CA HIS A 100 -7.21 10.52 -15.28
C HIS A 100 -6.08 10.59 -14.26
N GLU A 101 -5.23 11.60 -14.38
CA GLU A 101 -4.12 11.85 -13.47
C GLU A 101 -3.85 13.36 -13.41
N ASP A 102 -4.10 13.95 -12.25
CA ASP A 102 -3.66 15.29 -11.91
C ASP A 102 -3.05 15.33 -10.50
N LYS A 103 -2.71 16.52 -10.01
CA LYS A 103 -2.05 16.70 -8.70
C LYS A 103 -2.92 16.27 -7.50
N LYS A 104 -4.23 16.17 -7.66
CA LYS A 104 -5.21 15.91 -6.59
C LYS A 104 -5.88 14.55 -6.72
N LEU A 105 -5.99 14.02 -7.94
CA LEU A 105 -6.77 12.83 -8.23
C LEU A 105 -6.12 11.99 -9.32
N ILE A 106 -5.99 10.68 -9.01
CA ILE A 106 -5.65 9.66 -9.99
C ILE A 106 -6.81 8.66 -10.05
N ILE A 107 -7.29 8.37 -11.26
CA ILE A 107 -8.35 7.39 -11.51
C ILE A 107 -7.76 6.20 -12.25
N PHE A 108 -7.70 5.06 -11.56
CA PHE A 108 -7.25 3.78 -12.12
C PHE A 108 -8.44 2.98 -12.66
N THR A 109 -8.59 2.92 -13.98
CA THR A 109 -9.57 2.08 -14.67
C THR A 109 -9.27 2.04 -16.17
N THR A 110 -9.88 1.10 -16.90
CA THR A 110 -9.84 1.08 -18.37
C THR A 110 -11.16 1.58 -18.95
N LYS A 111 -11.14 1.98 -20.23
CA LYS A 111 -12.38 2.33 -20.96
C LYS A 111 -13.38 1.16 -20.97
N THR A 112 -12.87 -0.06 -21.06
CA THR A 112 -13.68 -1.29 -20.99
C THR A 112 -14.38 -1.40 -19.64
N ASN A 113 -13.64 -1.21 -18.54
CA ASN A 113 -14.19 -1.23 -17.19
C ASN A 113 -15.22 -0.11 -16.95
N LEU A 114 -15.12 1.04 -17.61
CA LEU A 114 -16.14 2.10 -17.56
C LEU A 114 -17.39 1.79 -18.40
N SER A 115 -17.27 0.97 -19.43
CA SER A 115 -18.41 0.61 -20.27
C SER A 115 -19.40 -0.30 -19.54
N ILE A 116 -18.92 -1.16 -18.64
CA ILE A 116 -19.72 -2.04 -17.78
C ILE A 116 -20.71 -1.22 -16.94
N PRO A 117 -20.29 -0.27 -16.08
CA PRO A 117 -21.20 0.56 -15.31
C PRO A 117 -22.11 1.39 -16.21
N LYS A 118 -21.63 1.89 -17.35
CA LYS A 118 -22.48 2.63 -18.31
C LYS A 118 -23.66 1.82 -18.84
N GLN A 119 -23.51 0.50 -19.02
CA GLN A 119 -24.54 -0.39 -19.56
C GLN A 119 -25.46 -0.96 -18.48
N ASN A 120 -25.07 -0.90 -17.21
CA ASN A 120 -25.81 -1.51 -16.11
C ASN A 120 -26.50 -0.46 -15.25
N LYS A 121 -27.80 -0.64 -15.01
CA LYS A 121 -28.64 0.29 -14.23
C LYS A 121 -28.28 0.33 -12.73
N HIS A 122 -27.70 -0.75 -12.22
CA HIS A 122 -27.41 -0.92 -10.79
C HIS A 122 -25.93 -1.24 -10.59
N TRP A 123 -25.26 -0.48 -9.72
CA TRP A 123 -23.87 -0.69 -9.37
C TRP A 123 -23.79 -1.10 -7.90
N PHE A 124 -23.03 -2.16 -7.64
CA PHE A 124 -22.69 -2.58 -6.28
C PHE A 124 -21.21 -2.28 -6.10
N ALA A 125 -20.91 -1.25 -5.30
CA ALA A 125 -19.56 -0.91 -4.93
C ALA A 125 -19.31 -1.36 -3.48
N ASP A 126 -18.34 -2.24 -3.31
CA ASP A 126 -17.65 -2.43 -2.05
C ASP A 126 -16.87 -1.13 -1.77
N GLY A 127 -17.20 -0.48 -0.65
CA GLY A 127 -16.59 0.78 -0.24
C GLY A 127 -15.18 0.61 0.30
N THR A 128 -14.24 0.10 -0.49
CA THR A 128 -12.82 0.11 -0.14
C THR A 128 -12.22 1.50 -0.38
N PHE A 129 -12.62 2.47 0.45
CA PHE A 129 -11.99 3.80 0.50
C PHE A 129 -11.01 3.83 1.67
N LYS A 130 -9.72 3.97 1.37
CA LYS A 130 -8.73 4.37 2.37
C LYS A 130 -8.50 5.87 2.22
N VAL A 131 -8.97 6.64 3.19
CA VAL A 131 -8.71 8.07 3.29
C VAL A 131 -7.61 8.25 4.32
N CYS A 132 -6.47 8.79 3.90
CA CYS A 132 -5.43 9.26 4.82
C CYS A 132 -5.47 10.80 4.78
N PRO A 133 -5.83 11.47 5.89
CA PRO A 133 -5.72 12.92 5.97
C PRO A 133 -4.28 13.37 5.76
N ASP A 134 -4.08 14.59 5.25
CA ASP A 134 -2.76 15.16 4.94
C ASP A 134 -1.81 15.16 6.16
N ASP A 135 -2.36 15.27 7.37
CA ASP A 135 -1.61 15.33 8.64
C ASP A 135 -1.34 13.96 9.29
N TYR A 136 -1.79 12.86 8.68
CA TYR A 136 -1.59 11.51 9.23
C TYR A 136 -0.61 10.73 8.36
N TYR A 137 0.39 10.14 9.01
CA TYR A 137 1.22 9.12 8.39
C TYR A 137 0.48 7.78 8.44
N GLN A 138 0.11 7.25 7.28
CA GLN A 138 -0.25 5.84 7.19
C GLN A 138 1.02 5.03 7.48
N LEU A 139 1.08 4.37 8.64
CA LEU A 139 2.07 3.33 8.94
C LEU A 139 1.97 2.24 7.86
#